data_AF-A0A957BZ24-F1
#
_entry.id   AF-A0A957BZ24-F1
#
_cell.length_a   1.000
_cell.length_b   1.000
_cell.length_c   1.000
_cell.angle_alpha   90.00
_cell.angle_beta   90.00
_cell.angle_gamma   90.00
#
_symmetry.space_group_name_H-M   'P 1'
#
loop_
_entity.id
_entity.type
_entity.pdbx_description
1 polymer ?
#
loop_
_entity_poly.entity_id
_entity_poly.type
_entity_poly.pdbx_seq_one_letter_code
_entity_poly.pdbx_strand_id
1 'polypeptide(L)'
;FCFFWIQNAENAPISIAIYSLFTVFLSFIALSLLEFIFTAQRITRDVLIAATASYLIFGNIFTVFFMALEWGTYITTGGQAFVISATPEIQITWQQMVYYSYTTLTTLGYGDILPVTLVAQSFATIEAVIGVLYITILLGRLVGLYAQGEIDEVLERQK
;
A
#
# COMPACT_ATOMS: atom_id res chain seq x y z
N PHE A 1 2.20 18.07 -10.01
CA PHE A 1 1.14 18.41 -10.99
C PHE A 1 -0.27 18.26 -10.41
N CYS A 2 -0.65 17.16 -9.76
CA CYS A 2 -1.98 17.00 -9.15
C CYS A 2 -2.28 17.91 -7.94
N PHE A 3 -1.29 18.29 -7.14
CA PHE A 3 -1.50 19.12 -5.94
C PHE A 3 -1.91 20.57 -6.25
N PHE A 4 -1.53 21.08 -7.43
CA PHE A 4 -1.89 22.43 -7.90
C PHE A 4 -3.40 22.59 -8.12
N TRP A 5 -4.11 21.49 -8.40
CA TRP A 5 -5.57 21.51 -8.60
C TRP A 5 -6.38 21.52 -7.29
N ILE A 6 -5.82 21.00 -6.19
CA ILE A 6 -6.46 20.99 -4.86
C ILE A 6 -6.44 22.36 -4.20
N GLN A 7 -5.46 23.21 -4.53
CA GLN A 7 -5.36 24.56 -3.98
C GLN A 7 -6.34 25.56 -4.63
N ASN A 8 -6.98 25.17 -5.75
CA ASN A 8 -8.11 25.89 -6.31
C ASN A 8 -9.41 25.33 -5.69
N ALA A 9 -9.97 26.07 -4.73
CA ALA A 9 -11.17 25.71 -3.98
C ALA A 9 -12.40 25.37 -4.86
N GLU A 10 -12.43 25.82 -6.10
CA GLU A 10 -13.52 25.56 -7.05
C GLU A 10 -13.56 24.11 -7.57
N ASN A 11 -12.44 23.37 -7.55
CA ASN A 11 -12.35 22.00 -8.09
C ASN A 11 -12.08 20.91 -7.04
N ALA A 12 -12.05 21.29 -5.75
CA ALA A 12 -11.85 20.38 -4.63
C ALA A 12 -12.79 19.15 -4.65
N PRO A 13 -14.13 19.28 -4.82
CA PRO A 13 -15.02 18.12 -4.76
C PRO A 13 -14.82 17.15 -5.94
N ILE A 14 -14.50 17.67 -7.11
CA ILE A 14 -14.25 16.87 -8.32
C ILE A 14 -12.97 16.05 -8.16
N SER A 15 -11.91 16.68 -7.65
CA SER A 15 -10.64 15.99 -7.41
C SER A 15 -10.81 14.84 -6.39
N ILE A 16 -11.52 15.08 -5.29
CA ILE A 16 -11.81 14.07 -4.26
C ILE A 16 -12.61 12.91 -4.86
N ALA A 17 -13.65 13.21 -5.65
CA ALA A 17 -14.46 12.17 -6.29
C ALA A 17 -13.60 11.28 -7.22
N ILE A 18 -12.72 11.88 -8.03
CA ILE A 18 -11.82 11.14 -8.91
C ILE A 18 -10.88 10.24 -8.12
N TYR A 19 -10.26 10.73 -7.03
CA TYR A 19 -9.36 9.92 -6.20
C TYR A 19 -10.09 8.79 -5.47
N SER A 20 -11.30 9.05 -4.97
CA SER A 20 -12.11 8.01 -4.32
C SER A 20 -12.49 6.90 -5.32
N LEU A 21 -12.90 7.26 -6.54
CA LEU A 21 -13.25 6.30 -7.58
C LEU A 21 -12.03 5.48 -8.00
N PHE A 22 -10.88 6.13 -8.19
CA PHE A 22 -9.62 5.47 -8.50
C PHE A 22 -9.21 4.49 -7.39
N THR A 23 -9.39 4.85 -6.13
CA THR A 23 -9.07 3.99 -4.99
C THR A 23 -10.01 2.81 -4.87
N VAL A 24 -11.32 2.99 -5.11
CA VAL A 24 -12.29 1.88 -5.15
C VAL A 24 -11.93 0.92 -6.27
N PHE A 25 -11.57 1.43 -7.44
CA PHE A 25 -11.12 0.62 -8.57
C PHE A 25 -9.84 -0.16 -8.24
N LEU A 26 -8.84 0.49 -7.64
CA LEU A 26 -7.60 -0.16 -7.20
C LEU A 26 -7.84 -1.21 -6.10
N SER A 27 -8.75 -0.93 -5.16
CA SER A 27 -9.13 -1.88 -4.11
C SER A 27 -9.84 -3.10 -4.69
N PHE A 28 -10.72 -2.90 -5.68
CA PHE A 28 -11.35 -3.99 -6.42
C PHE A 28 -10.33 -4.87 -7.15
N ILE A 29 -9.32 -4.25 -7.79
CA ILE A 29 -8.21 -4.97 -8.42
C ILE A 29 -7.40 -5.73 -7.36
N ALA A 30 -7.05 -5.11 -6.24
CA ALA A 30 -6.28 -5.74 -5.17
C ALA A 30 -6.97 -7.00 -4.64
N LEU A 31 -8.28 -6.92 -4.37
CA LEU A 31 -9.07 -8.07 -3.91
C LEU A 31 -9.16 -9.17 -4.98
N SER A 32 -9.40 -8.79 -6.24
CA SER A 32 -9.46 -9.75 -7.36
C SER A 32 -8.11 -10.47 -7.55
N LEU A 33 -7.00 -9.76 -7.42
CA LEU A 33 -5.65 -10.34 -7.51
C LEU A 33 -5.33 -11.22 -6.30
N LEU A 34 -5.72 -10.83 -5.09
CA LEU A 34 -5.56 -11.67 -3.91
C LEU A 34 -6.35 -12.98 -4.06
N GLU A 35 -7.61 -12.90 -4.50
CA GLU A 35 -8.44 -14.09 -4.74
C GLU A 35 -7.84 -14.98 -5.83
N PHE A 36 -7.35 -14.39 -6.93
CA PHE A 36 -6.62 -15.10 -7.98
C PHE A 36 -5.36 -15.78 -7.44
N ILE A 37 -4.57 -15.06 -6.63
CA ILE A 37 -3.38 -15.60 -5.99
C ILE A 37 -3.80 -16.79 -5.15
N PHE A 38 -4.70 -16.66 -4.16
CA PHE A 38 -5.08 -17.75 -3.27
C PHE A 38 -5.72 -18.96 -3.98
N THR A 39 -6.41 -18.74 -5.10
CA THR A 39 -7.07 -19.80 -5.88
C THR A 39 -6.10 -20.56 -6.80
N ALA A 40 -5.02 -19.93 -7.25
CA ALA A 40 -4.08 -20.55 -8.18
C ALA A 40 -3.34 -21.75 -7.56
N GLN A 41 -3.61 -22.97 -8.04
CA GLN A 41 -2.97 -24.19 -7.51
C GLN A 41 -1.53 -24.43 -8.02
N ARG A 42 -1.06 -23.66 -9.01
CA ARG A 42 0.32 -23.73 -9.54
C ARG A 42 0.91 -22.34 -9.62
N ILE A 43 2.20 -22.19 -9.27
CA ILE A 43 2.92 -20.93 -9.47
C ILE A 43 3.27 -20.82 -10.94
N THR A 44 2.51 -20.02 -11.67
CA THR A 44 2.91 -19.55 -12.99
C THR A 44 3.59 -18.18 -12.87
N ARG A 45 4.30 -17.75 -13.92
CA ARG A 45 4.86 -16.39 -13.98
C ARG A 45 3.79 -15.31 -13.77
N ASP A 46 2.57 -15.59 -14.20
CA ASP A 46 1.44 -14.67 -14.03
C ASP A 46 1.09 -14.45 -12.55
N VAL A 47 1.20 -15.49 -11.70
CA VAL A 47 0.98 -15.36 -10.25
C VAL A 47 2.04 -14.47 -9.59
N LEU A 48 3.31 -14.58 -10.03
CA LEU A 48 4.39 -13.72 -9.53
C LEU A 48 4.21 -12.26 -9.93
N ILE A 49 3.80 -12.01 -11.18
CA ILE A 49 3.51 -10.65 -11.67
C ILE A 49 2.31 -10.08 -10.93
N ALA A 50 1.24 -10.86 -10.77
CA ALA A 50 0.04 -10.48 -10.01
C ALA A 50 0.40 -10.14 -8.55
N ALA A 51 1.22 -10.97 -7.90
CA ALA A 51 1.68 -10.75 -6.54
C ALA A 51 2.55 -9.50 -6.37
N THR A 52 3.41 -9.21 -7.35
CA THR A 52 4.22 -8.00 -7.32
C THR A 52 3.33 -6.77 -7.53
N ALA A 53 2.38 -6.85 -8.46
CA ALA A 53 1.43 -5.77 -8.72
C ALA A 53 0.52 -5.50 -7.52
N SER A 54 -0.02 -6.52 -6.86
CA SER A 54 -0.87 -6.33 -5.66
C SER A 54 -0.11 -5.68 -4.51
N TYR A 55 1.19 -5.98 -4.35
CA TYR A 55 2.01 -5.30 -3.34
C TYR A 55 2.12 -3.78 -3.60
N LEU A 56 2.33 -3.38 -4.86
CA LEU A 56 2.35 -1.96 -5.24
C LEU A 56 0.98 -1.30 -5.06
N ILE A 57 -0.09 -2.01 -5.38
CA ILE A 57 -1.45 -1.50 -5.19
C ILE A 57 -1.74 -1.27 -3.70
N PHE A 58 -1.27 -2.14 -2.80
CA PHE A 58 -1.41 -1.94 -1.35
C PHE A 58 -0.78 -0.63 -0.89
N GLY A 59 0.47 -0.33 -1.29
CA GLY A 59 1.09 0.95 -0.97
C GLY A 59 0.31 2.16 -1.51
N ASN A 60 -0.31 2.02 -2.69
CA ASN A 60 -1.15 3.09 -3.21
C ASN A 60 -2.44 3.30 -2.39
N ILE A 61 -3.09 2.22 -1.95
CA ILE A 61 -4.29 2.28 -1.10
C ILE A 61 -3.97 2.99 0.23
N PHE A 62 -2.85 2.62 0.88
CA PHE A 62 -2.42 3.27 2.11
C PHE A 62 -2.06 4.74 1.92
N THR A 63 -1.42 5.09 0.80
CA THR A 63 -1.14 6.49 0.45
C THR A 63 -2.42 7.34 0.44
N VAL A 64 -3.47 6.87 -0.26
CA VAL A 64 -4.75 7.61 -0.31
C VAL A 64 -5.36 7.69 1.08
N PHE A 65 -5.28 6.60 1.85
CA PHE A 65 -5.81 6.54 3.19
C PHE A 65 -5.14 7.55 4.14
N PHE A 66 -3.81 7.65 4.15
CA PHE A 66 -3.11 8.65 4.96
C PHE A 66 -3.35 10.07 4.50
N MET A 67 -3.46 10.31 3.19
CA MET A 67 -3.82 11.62 2.66
C MET A 67 -5.24 12.02 3.12
N ALA A 68 -6.18 11.08 3.13
CA ALA A 68 -7.53 11.33 3.65
C ALA A 68 -7.52 11.62 5.16
N LEU A 69 -6.67 10.94 5.93
CA LEU A 69 -6.47 11.22 7.35
C LEU A 69 -5.85 12.61 7.60
N GLU A 70 -4.85 13.00 6.82
CA GLU A 70 -4.25 14.35 6.87
C GLU A 70 -5.32 15.41 6.63
N TRP A 71 -6.10 15.26 5.57
CA TRP A 71 -7.16 16.19 5.23
C TRP A 71 -8.28 16.23 6.29
N GLY A 72 -8.71 15.08 6.80
CA GLY A 72 -9.72 15.00 7.86
C GLY A 72 -9.26 15.64 9.17
N THR A 73 -7.98 15.49 9.51
CA THR A 73 -7.37 16.11 10.70
C THR A 73 -7.28 17.62 10.55
N TYR A 74 -6.89 18.09 9.35
CA TYR A 74 -6.86 19.52 9.02
C TYR A 74 -8.23 20.18 9.16
N ILE A 75 -9.31 19.52 8.71
CA ILE A 75 -10.67 20.04 8.83
C ILE A 75 -11.15 20.06 10.30
N THR A 76 -10.86 19.00 11.06
CA THR A 76 -11.42 18.83 12.41
C THR A 76 -10.71 19.69 13.46
N THR A 77 -9.38 19.74 13.41
CA THR A 77 -8.55 20.33 14.47
C THR A 77 -7.75 21.55 13.95
N GLY A 78 -7.66 21.75 12.63
CA GLY A 78 -6.76 22.75 12.03
C GLY A 78 -5.29 22.37 12.11
N GLY A 79 -4.97 21.17 12.61
CA GLY A 79 -3.62 20.64 12.76
C GLY A 79 -3.24 19.65 11.65
N GLN A 80 -2.00 19.18 11.68
CA GLN A 80 -1.46 18.21 10.73
C GLN A 80 -1.42 16.81 11.37
N ALA A 81 -1.77 15.77 10.61
CA ALA A 81 -1.63 14.38 11.05
C ALA A 81 -0.19 13.87 10.87
N PHE A 82 0.52 14.40 9.87
CA PHE A 82 1.90 14.08 9.53
C PHE A 82 2.76 15.33 9.44
N VAL A 83 4.00 15.24 9.92
CA VAL A 83 4.97 16.35 9.86
C VAL A 83 6.27 15.90 9.23
N ILE A 84 6.91 16.84 8.52
CA ILE A 84 8.26 16.66 7.99
C ILE A 84 9.24 17.11 9.07
N SER A 85 10.11 16.22 9.52
CA SER A 85 11.06 16.46 10.62
C SER A 85 11.96 17.69 10.38
N ALA A 86 12.34 17.95 9.13
CA ALA A 86 13.19 19.08 8.75
C ALA A 86 12.44 20.42 8.65
N THR A 87 11.14 20.39 8.31
CA THR A 87 10.33 21.58 8.04
C THR A 87 8.86 21.37 8.47
N PRO A 88 8.55 21.49 9.77
CA PRO A 88 7.22 21.16 10.29
C PRO A 88 6.09 22.06 9.76
N GLU A 89 6.40 23.26 9.28
CA GLU A 89 5.39 24.21 8.77
C GLU A 89 4.90 23.89 7.36
N ILE A 90 5.62 23.04 6.61
CA ILE A 90 5.29 22.73 5.22
C ILE A 90 4.25 21.61 5.19
N GLN A 91 3.13 21.84 4.49
CA GLN A 91 2.12 20.83 4.26
C GLN A 91 2.67 19.66 3.44
N ILE A 92 2.30 18.44 3.83
CA ILE A 92 2.73 17.24 3.14
C ILE A 92 2.09 17.16 1.76
N THR A 93 2.94 16.96 0.75
CA THR A 93 2.52 16.75 -0.64
C THR A 93 2.15 15.29 -0.90
N TRP A 94 1.38 15.05 -1.96
CA TRP A 94 1.05 13.69 -2.40
C TRP A 94 2.29 12.79 -2.57
N GLN A 95 3.35 13.31 -3.19
CA GLN A 95 4.57 12.53 -3.44
C GLN A 95 5.29 12.14 -2.15
N GLN A 96 5.24 13.01 -1.14
CA GLN A 96 5.77 12.72 0.20
C GLN A 96 4.91 11.67 0.91
N MET A 97 3.59 11.71 0.74
CA MET A 97 2.70 10.68 1.29
C MET A 97 2.91 9.32 0.63
N VAL A 98 3.11 9.28 -0.70
CA VAL A 98 3.50 8.07 -1.42
C VAL A 98 4.80 7.53 -0.83
N TYR A 99 5.82 8.38 -0.71
CA TYR A 99 7.10 7.99 -0.15
C TYR A 99 6.96 7.42 1.28
N TYR A 100 6.18 8.07 2.15
CA TYR A 100 5.94 7.59 3.51
C TYR A 100 5.27 6.21 3.54
N SER A 101 4.22 5.99 2.74
CA SER A 101 3.54 4.70 2.68
C SER A 101 4.46 3.59 2.19
N TYR A 102 5.21 3.80 1.11
CA TYR A 102 6.13 2.77 0.62
C TYR A 102 7.29 2.50 1.57
N THR A 103 7.84 3.51 2.23
CA THR A 103 8.90 3.31 3.23
C THR A 103 8.40 2.60 4.49
N THR A 104 7.14 2.81 4.87
CA THR A 104 6.50 2.10 5.99
C THR A 104 6.15 0.65 5.61
N LEU A 105 5.54 0.45 4.44
CA LEU A 105 5.18 -0.88 3.92
C LEU A 105 6.40 -1.78 3.73
N THR A 106 7.53 -1.21 3.29
CA THR A 106 8.81 -1.93 3.14
C THR A 106 9.62 -2.00 4.43
N THR A 107 9.12 -1.46 5.54
CA THR A 107 9.80 -1.39 6.85
C THR A 107 11.14 -0.63 6.85
N LEU A 108 11.37 0.25 5.87
CA LEU A 108 12.57 1.10 5.78
C LEU A 108 12.58 2.18 6.87
N GLY A 109 11.47 2.92 7.02
CA GLY A 109 11.27 3.90 8.10
C GLY A 109 12.39 4.93 8.29
N TYR A 110 12.71 5.74 7.26
CA TYR A 110 13.78 6.74 7.34
C TYR A 110 13.61 7.80 8.46
N GLY A 111 12.37 8.07 8.89
CA GLY A 111 12.07 8.99 9.99
C GLY A 111 12.07 10.48 9.60
N ASP A 112 12.07 10.78 8.31
CA ASP A 112 11.95 12.12 7.74
C ASP A 112 10.50 12.65 7.75
N ILE A 113 9.52 11.75 7.62
CA ILE A 113 8.09 12.03 7.79
C ILE A 113 7.57 11.22 8.97
N LEU A 114 6.89 11.88 9.90
CA LEU A 114 6.43 11.28 11.16
C LEU A 114 4.91 11.45 11.34
N PRO A 115 4.19 10.38 11.72
CA PRO A 115 2.80 10.48 12.15
C PRO A 115 2.71 11.09 13.55
N VAL A 116 2.02 12.22 13.69
CA VAL A 116 1.89 12.94 14.96
C VAL A 116 0.63 12.54 15.73
N THR A 117 -0.45 12.22 15.01
CA THR A 117 -1.72 11.84 15.63
C THR A 117 -1.74 10.36 16.03
N LEU A 118 -2.45 10.04 17.11
CA LEU A 118 -2.64 8.65 17.58
C LEU A 118 -3.27 7.75 16.50
N VAL A 119 -4.19 8.33 15.72
CA VAL A 119 -4.85 7.63 14.61
C VAL A 119 -3.83 7.32 13.51
N ALA A 120 -3.03 8.30 13.08
CA ALA A 120 -1.99 8.09 12.07
C ALA A 120 -0.95 7.04 12.52
N GLN A 121 -0.53 7.07 13.79
CA GLN A 121 0.41 6.08 14.35
C GLN A 121 -0.17 4.65 14.35
N SER A 122 -1.44 4.51 14.71
CA SER A 122 -2.11 3.21 14.72
C SER A 122 -2.18 2.60 13.31
N PHE A 123 -2.56 3.40 12.32
CA PHE A 123 -2.64 2.95 10.93
C PHE A 123 -1.27 2.70 10.29
N ALA A 124 -0.25 3.51 10.61
CA ALA A 124 1.12 3.26 10.19
C ALA A 124 1.65 1.92 10.73
N THR A 125 1.30 1.59 11.97
CA THR A 125 1.66 0.29 12.57
C THR A 125 0.97 -0.86 11.83
N ILE A 126 -0.32 -0.71 11.50
CA ILE A 126 -1.08 -1.71 10.73
C ILE A 126 -0.47 -1.91 9.33
N GLU A 127 -0.11 -0.83 8.64
CA GLU A 127 0.54 -0.90 7.32
C GLU A 127 1.86 -1.66 7.39
N ALA A 128 2.72 -1.36 8.36
CA ALA A 128 3.99 -2.05 8.53
C ALA A 128 3.80 -3.56 8.78
N VAL A 129 2.82 -3.94 9.61
CA VAL A 129 2.49 -5.35 9.87
C VAL A 129 1.98 -6.03 8.59
N ILE A 130 1.11 -5.37 7.82
CA ILE A 130 0.59 -5.92 6.56
C ILE A 130 1.72 -6.11 5.55
N GLY A 131 2.66 -5.17 5.44
CA GLY A 131 3.82 -5.29 4.55
C GLY A 131 4.64 -6.54 4.82
N VAL A 132 4.99 -6.78 6.09
CA VAL A 132 5.77 -7.96 6.51
C VAL A 132 4.98 -9.26 6.29
N LEU A 133 3.71 -9.29 6.70
CA LEU A 133 2.86 -10.48 6.56
C LEU A 133 2.67 -10.85 5.08
N TYR A 134 2.48 -9.84 4.23
CA TYR A 134 2.31 -10.06 2.80
C TYR A 134 3.53 -10.76 2.18
N ILE A 135 4.74 -10.20 2.40
CA ILE A 135 5.98 -10.77 1.86
C ILE A 135 6.21 -12.17 2.42
N THR A 136 5.95 -12.37 3.72
CA THR A 136 6.17 -13.66 4.40
C THR A 136 5.25 -14.76 3.86
N ILE A 137 3.94 -14.48 3.73
CA ILE A 137 2.96 -15.44 3.20
C ILE A 137 3.27 -15.75 1.75
N LEU A 138 3.62 -14.73 0.95
CA LEU A 138 3.96 -14.91 -0.45
C LEU A 138 5.17 -15.83 -0.61
N LEU A 139 6.28 -15.55 0.09
CA LEU A 139 7.48 -16.36 0.04
C LEU A 139 7.23 -17.80 0.53
N GLY A 140 6.50 -17.97 1.63
CA GLY A 140 6.16 -19.29 2.15
C GLY A 140 5.37 -20.13 1.14
N ARG A 141 4.42 -19.51 0.45
CA ARG A 141 3.66 -20.17 -0.62
C ARG A 141 4.51 -20.47 -1.84
N LEU A 142 5.42 -19.57 -2.21
CA LEU A 142 6.34 -19.77 -3.32
C LEU A 142 7.21 -21.02 -3.06
N VAL A 143 7.89 -21.04 -1.92
CA VAL A 143 8.75 -22.17 -1.53
C VAL A 143 7.98 -23.48 -1.42
N GLY A 144 6.77 -23.45 -0.83
CA GLY A 144 5.95 -24.66 -0.67
C GLY A 144 5.59 -25.34 -2.00
N LEU A 145 5.21 -24.57 -3.01
CA LEU A 145 4.85 -25.11 -4.32
C LEU A 145 6.08 -25.51 -5.16
N TYR A 146 7.23 -24.82 -5.00
CA TYR A 146 8.50 -25.26 -5.61
C TYR A 146 8.96 -26.61 -5.05
N ALA A 147 8.90 -26.79 -3.72
CA ALA A 147 9.26 -28.04 -3.08
C ALA A 147 8.34 -29.20 -3.51
N GLN A 148 7.04 -28.92 -3.71
CA GLN A 148 6.09 -29.92 -4.18
C GLN A 148 6.39 -30.39 -5.62
N GLY A 149 6.75 -29.45 -6.51
CA GLY A 149 7.14 -29.80 -7.88
C GLY A 149 8.40 -30.67 -7.96
N GLU A 150 9.38 -30.42 -7.10
CA GLU A 150 10.61 -31.23 -7.03
C GLU A 150 10.33 -32.67 -6.56
N ILE A 151 9.42 -32.85 -5.60
CA ILE A 151 8.99 -34.17 -5.11
C ILE A 151 8.28 -34.95 -6.22
N ASP A 152 7.38 -34.30 -6.96
CA ASP A 152 6.63 -34.95 -8.05
C ASP A 152 7.58 -35.44 -9.17
N GLU A 153 8.60 -34.65 -9.55
CA GLU A 153 9.62 -35.05 -10.53
C GLU A 153 10.46 -36.25 -10.07
N VAL A 154 10.84 -36.30 -8.79
CA VAL A 154 11.61 -37.42 -8.23
C VAL A 154 10.78 -38.71 -8.23
N LEU A 155 9.49 -38.62 -7.91
CA LEU A 155 8.57 -39.76 -7.90
C LEU A 155 8.32 -40.30 -9.32
N GLU A 156 8.25 -39.43 -10.34
CA GLU A 156 8.13 -39.86 -11.73
C GLU A 156 9.39 -40.58 -12.24
N ARG A 157 10.59 -40.14 -11.84
CA ARG A 157 11.86 -40.81 -12.22
C ARG A 157 12.05 -42.18 -11.59
N GLN A 158 11.30 -42.50 -10.54
CA GLN A 158 11.37 -43.79 -9.82
C GLN A 158 10.37 -44.83 -10.37
N LYS A 159 9.48 -44.45 -11.29
CA LYS A 159 8.53 -45.35 -11.97
C LYS A 159 9.10 -45.84 -13.30
#